data_AF-X8JAF3-F1
#
_entry.id   AF-X8JAF3-F1
#
_cell.length_a   1.000
_cell.length_b   1.000
_cell.length_c   1.000
_cell.angle_alpha   90.00
_cell.angle_beta   90.00
_cell.angle_gamma   90.00
#
_symmetry.space_group_name_H-M   'P 1'
#
loop_
_entity.id
_entity.type
_entity.pdbx_description
1 polymer ?
#
loop_
_entity_poly.entity_id
_entity_poly.type
_entity_poly.pdbx_seq_one_letter_code
_entity_poly.pdbx_strand_id
1 'polypeptide(L)'
;MVPKRVIAVCGATELAASGVEVVYADYDEIESLISAFKGKFGCYGVFAVTNWFEAYERERDQGYNLVRAAKATNIQHFVFSADVNDFLIGSKLPRTSIYITFYYSNIFLFDAIKKRADGTFEMDLSFPTDSPIPSLSASDVGGFVLAAFLDPAKWVGQDMRLCTEFITPREYATIFEEVSGKPVHVKEISLDDFMKMDGSPYPPEVWSVFHWFLDTRATSVFSPKFAAEVFPARETWRHYVIQHLRPNTPSPPLVVKHEYKFFNGE
;
A
#
# COMPACT_ATOMS: atom_id res chain seq x y z
N MET A 1 -5.93 3.78 38.03
CA MET A 1 -6.01 4.33 36.65
C MET A 1 -4.65 4.18 36.02
N VAL A 2 -4.49 3.25 35.09
CA VAL A 2 -3.26 3.11 34.30
C VAL A 2 -3.30 4.21 33.23
N PRO A 3 -2.22 4.97 33.00
CA PRO A 3 -2.22 6.02 31.99
C PRO A 3 -2.48 5.37 30.62
N LYS A 4 -3.41 5.93 29.84
CA LYS A 4 -3.58 5.59 28.42
C LYS A 4 -2.21 5.80 27.74
N ARG A 5 -1.59 4.72 27.25
CA ARG A 5 -0.36 4.79 26.45
C ARG A 5 -0.69 5.49 25.13
N VAL A 6 -0.60 6.80 25.10
CA VAL A 6 -0.48 7.55 23.84
C VAL A 6 0.97 7.38 23.43
N ILE A 7 1.25 6.37 22.61
CA ILE A 7 2.51 6.36 21.86
C ILE A 7 2.33 7.42 20.78
N ALA A 8 2.79 8.64 21.06
CA ALA A 8 2.88 9.69 20.07
C ALA A 8 4.00 9.34 19.08
N VAL A 9 3.69 8.48 18.11
CA VAL A 9 4.54 8.27 16.94
C VAL A 9 4.48 9.53 16.07
N CYS A 10 5.58 9.94 15.45
CA CYS A 10 5.65 11.20 14.68
C CYS A 10 4.47 11.37 13.69
N GLY A 11 4.09 10.29 12.99
CA GLY A 11 2.95 10.31 12.06
C GLY A 11 1.60 10.62 12.72
N ALA A 12 1.34 10.14 13.93
CA ALA A 12 0.09 10.47 14.66
C ALA A 12 0.03 11.97 15.01
N THR A 13 1.17 12.58 15.32
CA THR A 13 1.24 14.01 15.63
C THR A 13 1.02 14.87 14.37
N GLU A 14 1.60 14.47 13.24
CA GLU A 14 1.43 15.15 11.95
C GLU A 14 -0.02 15.09 11.43
N LEU A 15 -0.68 13.93 11.60
CA LEU A 15 -2.10 13.76 11.27
C LEU A 15 -2.99 14.67 12.13
N ALA A 16 -2.75 14.70 13.44
CA ALA A 16 -3.48 15.57 14.35
C ALA A 16 -3.29 17.06 13.99
N ALA A 17 -2.06 17.46 13.65
CA ALA A 17 -1.76 18.82 13.19
C ALA A 17 -2.47 19.18 11.87
N SER A 18 -2.81 18.17 11.05
CA SER A 18 -3.56 18.33 9.81
C SER A 18 -5.08 18.30 9.99
N GLY A 19 -5.56 18.27 11.25
CA GLY A 19 -6.98 18.30 11.59
C GLY A 19 -7.65 16.92 11.66
N VAL A 20 -6.88 15.82 11.60
CA VAL A 20 -7.41 14.46 11.74
C VAL A 20 -7.62 14.14 13.23
N GLU A 21 -8.79 13.60 13.58
CA GLU A 21 -9.01 13.05 14.92
C GLU A 21 -8.21 11.76 15.09
N VAL A 22 -7.25 11.77 16.02
CA VAL A 22 -6.43 10.60 16.33
C VAL A 22 -6.97 9.92 17.58
N VAL A 23 -7.32 8.64 17.45
CA VAL A 23 -7.80 7.79 18.54
C VAL A 23 -6.89 6.58 18.70
N TYR A 24 -6.83 6.04 19.92
CA TYR A 24 -6.12 4.79 20.18
C TYR A 24 -6.94 3.60 19.69
N ALA A 25 -6.26 2.66 19.05
CA ALA A 25 -6.76 1.34 18.74
C ALA A 25 -5.57 0.37 18.68
N ASP A 26 -5.78 -0.85 19.16
CA ASP A 26 -4.86 -1.97 19.07
C ASP A 26 -5.57 -3.11 18.32
N TYR A 27 -4.94 -3.62 17.27
CA TYR A 27 -5.56 -4.61 16.40
C TYR A 27 -5.69 -5.98 17.08
N ASP A 28 -4.92 -6.22 18.15
CA ASP A 28 -5.04 -7.40 18.99
C ASP A 28 -6.20 -7.28 20.01
N GLU A 29 -6.73 -6.07 20.23
CA GLU A 29 -7.82 -5.79 21.19
C GLU A 29 -9.10 -5.32 20.48
N ILE A 30 -10.01 -6.25 20.19
CA ILE A 30 -11.26 -5.95 19.45
C ILE A 30 -12.11 -4.83 20.07
N GLU A 31 -12.17 -4.70 21.40
CA GLU A 31 -12.95 -3.65 22.06
C GLU A 31 -12.37 -2.26 21.79
N SER A 32 -11.04 -2.15 21.62
CA SER A 32 -10.40 -0.90 21.24
C SER A 32 -10.76 -0.50 19.80
N LEU A 33 -10.83 -1.48 18.88
CA LEU A 33 -11.29 -1.28 17.50
C LEU A 33 -12.76 -0.85 17.45
N ILE A 34 -13.63 -1.51 18.22
CA ILE A 34 -15.05 -1.14 18.34
C ILE A 34 -15.19 0.29 18.85
N SER A 35 -14.40 0.66 19.87
CA SER A 35 -14.36 2.02 20.39
C SER A 35 -13.93 3.03 19.33
N ALA A 36 -12.89 2.72 18.54
CA ALA A 36 -12.41 3.57 17.45
C ALA A 36 -13.46 3.71 16.33
N PHE A 37 -14.13 2.62 15.94
CA PHE A 37 -15.13 2.61 14.86
C PHE A 37 -16.46 3.24 15.25
N LYS A 38 -16.82 3.27 16.54
CA LYS A 38 -17.95 4.12 16.98
C LYS A 38 -17.65 5.59 16.72
N GLY A 39 -16.39 5.99 16.92
CA GLY A 39 -15.94 7.37 16.77
C GLY A 39 -16.72 8.35 17.65
N LYS A 40 -16.39 9.63 17.58
CA LYS A 40 -17.13 10.67 18.28
C LYS A 40 -18.47 11.00 17.60
N PHE A 41 -18.52 10.89 16.27
CA PHE A 41 -19.65 11.32 15.44
C PHE A 41 -20.25 10.17 14.61
N GLY A 42 -19.87 8.92 14.88
CA GLY A 42 -20.15 7.78 14.02
C GLY A 42 -19.09 7.61 12.92
N CYS A 43 -18.85 6.37 12.50
CA CYS A 43 -17.97 6.05 11.37
C CYS A 43 -18.79 5.50 10.22
N TYR A 44 -18.76 6.19 9.07
CA TYR A 44 -19.43 5.73 7.86
C TYR A 44 -18.68 4.54 7.23
N GLY A 45 -17.37 4.69 7.07
CA GLY A 45 -16.53 3.73 6.36
C GLY A 45 -15.16 3.62 7.00
N VAL A 46 -14.55 2.44 6.87
CA VAL A 46 -13.22 2.15 7.41
C VAL A 46 -12.32 1.73 6.26
N PHE A 47 -11.15 2.35 6.17
CA PHE A 47 -10.02 1.80 5.43
C PHE A 47 -9.08 1.13 6.43
N ALA A 48 -8.82 -0.16 6.25
CA ALA A 48 -7.92 -0.93 7.10
C ALA A 48 -6.76 -1.54 6.29
N VAL A 49 -5.60 -1.65 6.93
CA VAL A 49 -4.38 -2.30 6.44
C VAL A 49 -3.74 -2.99 7.63
N THR A 50 -3.37 -4.25 7.48
CA THR A 50 -2.54 -4.97 8.46
C THR A 50 -1.07 -4.95 8.03
N ASN A 51 -0.15 -5.12 8.98
CA ASN A 51 1.27 -5.13 8.71
C ASN A 51 1.91 -6.46 9.11
N TRP A 52 2.10 -7.34 8.13
CA TRP A 52 2.76 -8.61 8.33
C TRP A 52 4.14 -8.49 8.96
N PHE A 53 4.96 -7.49 8.60
CA PHE A 53 6.34 -7.36 9.10
C PHE A 53 6.42 -7.17 10.62
N GLU A 54 5.35 -6.67 11.25
CA GLU A 54 5.30 -6.47 12.71
C GLU A 54 4.48 -7.56 13.41
N ALA A 55 3.41 -8.05 12.76
CA ALA A 55 2.46 -8.96 13.37
C ALA A 55 2.77 -10.44 13.10
N TYR A 56 3.47 -10.77 12.01
CA TYR A 56 3.75 -12.13 11.54
C TYR A 56 2.47 -12.99 11.56
N GLU A 57 2.48 -14.11 12.27
CA GLU A 57 1.34 -15.02 12.40
C GLU A 57 0.08 -14.35 12.99
N ARG A 58 0.26 -13.28 13.78
CA ARG A 58 -0.85 -12.54 14.40
C ARG A 58 -1.61 -11.65 13.41
N GLU A 59 -1.03 -11.34 12.24
CA GLU A 59 -1.65 -10.47 11.24
C GLU A 59 -3.05 -10.97 10.84
N ARG A 60 -3.19 -12.29 10.75
CA ARG A 60 -4.46 -12.94 10.45
C ARG A 60 -5.52 -12.65 11.51
N ASP A 61 -5.17 -12.78 12.79
CA ASP A 61 -6.09 -12.53 13.90
C ASP A 61 -6.45 -11.05 14.01
N GLN A 62 -5.48 -10.16 13.76
CA GLN A 62 -5.72 -8.73 13.63
C GLN A 62 -6.72 -8.41 12.51
N GLY A 63 -6.58 -9.05 11.35
CA GLY A 63 -7.53 -8.94 10.25
C GLY A 63 -8.95 -9.41 10.61
N TYR A 64 -9.06 -10.52 11.34
CA TYR A 64 -10.36 -10.99 11.86
C TYR A 64 -10.98 -10.02 12.85
N ASN A 65 -10.18 -9.43 13.73
CA ASN A 65 -10.66 -8.46 14.72
C ASN A 65 -11.20 -7.19 14.05
N LEU A 66 -10.52 -6.68 13.02
CA LEU A 66 -10.99 -5.55 12.22
C LEU A 66 -12.36 -5.82 11.57
N VAL A 67 -12.51 -6.99 10.93
CA VAL A 67 -13.78 -7.40 10.30
C VAL A 67 -14.88 -7.55 11.35
N ARG A 68 -14.59 -8.16 12.50
CA ARG A 68 -15.58 -8.33 13.59
C ARG A 68 -16.00 -6.97 14.18
N ALA A 69 -15.05 -6.07 14.41
CA ALA A 69 -15.33 -4.73 14.93
C ALA A 69 -16.18 -3.91 13.95
N ALA A 70 -15.88 -3.97 12.65
CA ALA A 70 -16.66 -3.28 11.62
C ALA A 70 -18.11 -3.79 11.58
N LYS A 71 -18.31 -5.10 11.76
CA LYS A 71 -19.64 -5.70 11.84
C LYS A 71 -20.38 -5.29 13.12
N ALA A 72 -19.69 -5.27 14.25
CA ALA A 72 -20.27 -4.88 15.54
C ALA A 72 -20.68 -3.39 15.60
N THR A 73 -20.13 -2.56 14.72
CA THR A 73 -20.37 -1.10 14.66
C THR A 73 -21.19 -0.66 13.46
N ASN A 74 -21.69 -1.60 12.65
CA ASN A 74 -22.54 -1.33 11.48
C ASN A 74 -21.90 -0.36 10.46
N ILE A 75 -20.62 -0.57 10.17
CA ILE A 75 -19.90 0.18 9.13
C ILE A 75 -20.58 0.00 7.78
N GLN A 76 -20.79 1.11 7.07
CA GLN A 76 -21.51 1.14 5.79
C GLN A 76 -20.63 0.82 4.60
N HIS A 77 -19.31 1.01 4.72
CA HIS A 77 -18.35 0.60 3.69
C HIS A 77 -17.00 0.25 4.31
N PHE A 78 -16.59 -1.02 4.22
CA PHE A 78 -15.32 -1.53 4.73
C PHE A 78 -14.34 -1.80 3.59
N VAL A 79 -13.33 -0.95 3.45
CA VAL A 79 -12.27 -1.08 2.45
C VAL A 79 -11.07 -1.74 3.12
N PHE A 80 -10.65 -2.91 2.66
CA PHE A 80 -9.62 -3.68 3.36
C PHE A 80 -8.59 -4.30 2.42
N SER A 81 -7.33 -4.25 2.86
CA SER A 81 -6.19 -4.89 2.23
C SER A 81 -5.54 -5.84 3.24
N ALA A 82 -5.86 -7.14 3.17
CA ALA A 82 -5.22 -8.18 3.99
C ALA A 82 -5.50 -9.60 3.46
N ASP A 83 -4.72 -10.57 3.97
CA ASP A 83 -4.78 -12.01 3.64
C ASP A 83 -5.97 -12.77 4.27
N VAL A 84 -7.02 -12.06 4.71
CA VAL A 84 -8.24 -12.66 5.31
C VAL A 84 -9.49 -12.44 4.47
N ASN A 85 -9.32 -12.33 3.15
CA ASN A 85 -10.39 -11.95 2.23
C ASN A 85 -11.59 -12.91 2.25
N ASP A 86 -11.36 -14.22 2.41
CA ASP A 86 -12.45 -15.20 2.50
C ASP A 86 -13.33 -14.96 3.72
N PHE A 87 -12.72 -14.62 4.87
CA PHE A 87 -13.45 -14.25 6.08
C PHE A 87 -14.20 -12.93 5.90
N LEU A 88 -13.58 -11.93 5.27
CA LEU A 88 -14.24 -10.66 4.95
C LEU A 88 -15.47 -10.89 4.06
N ILE A 89 -15.36 -11.68 3.00
CA ILE A 89 -16.49 -12.03 2.12
C ILE A 89 -17.58 -12.76 2.90
N GLY A 90 -17.21 -13.78 3.68
CA GLY A 90 -18.14 -14.55 4.51
C GLY A 90 -18.85 -13.72 5.59
N SER A 91 -18.23 -12.62 6.05
CA SER A 91 -18.80 -11.72 7.06
C SER A 91 -20.07 -11.00 6.61
N LYS A 92 -20.26 -10.85 5.29
CA LYS A 92 -21.30 -10.07 4.62
C LYS A 92 -21.27 -8.57 4.91
N LEU A 93 -20.13 -8.03 5.33
CA LEU A 93 -19.92 -6.58 5.38
C LEU A 93 -20.02 -5.96 3.99
N PRO A 94 -20.56 -4.74 3.86
CA PRO A 94 -20.49 -3.97 2.62
C PRO A 94 -19.01 -3.58 2.38
N ARG A 95 -18.32 -4.34 1.52
CA ARG A 95 -16.86 -4.31 1.46
C ARG A 95 -16.29 -4.06 0.07
N THR A 96 -15.11 -3.44 0.02
CA THR A 96 -14.23 -3.43 -1.15
C THR A 96 -12.89 -4.02 -0.76
N SER A 97 -12.47 -5.10 -1.42
CA SER A 97 -11.17 -5.71 -1.18
C SER A 97 -10.13 -5.07 -2.10
N ILE A 98 -9.07 -4.50 -1.53
CA ILE A 98 -7.99 -3.89 -2.31
C ILE A 98 -6.79 -4.85 -2.34
N TYR A 99 -6.27 -5.09 -3.54
CA TYR A 99 -5.05 -5.83 -3.77
C TYR A 99 -4.02 -4.86 -4.33
N ILE A 100 -2.98 -4.63 -3.54
CA ILE A 100 -1.84 -3.79 -3.87
C ILE A 100 -0.68 -4.66 -4.36
N THR A 101 0.23 -4.05 -5.11
CA THR A 101 1.40 -4.72 -5.68
C THR A 101 2.68 -4.08 -5.14
N PHE A 102 3.83 -4.39 -5.75
CA PHE A 102 5.14 -3.95 -5.26
C PHE A 102 5.24 -2.43 -5.20
N TYR A 103 5.53 -1.88 -4.02
CA TYR A 103 5.70 -0.44 -3.89
C TYR A 103 7.03 0.01 -4.50
N TYR A 104 7.02 1.14 -5.22
CA TYR A 104 8.24 1.79 -5.69
C TYR A 104 9.25 2.07 -4.57
N SER A 105 8.76 2.42 -3.38
CA SER A 105 9.60 2.60 -2.18
C SER A 105 10.37 1.35 -1.78
N ASN A 106 9.91 0.15 -2.16
CA ASN A 106 10.58 -1.10 -1.83
C ASN A 106 11.93 -1.24 -2.55
N ILE A 107 12.14 -0.57 -3.68
CA ILE A 107 13.47 -0.50 -4.33
C ILE A 107 14.52 0.04 -3.36
N PHE A 108 14.14 0.98 -2.49
CA PHE A 108 15.04 1.53 -1.47
C PHE A 108 15.03 0.71 -0.18
N LEU A 109 13.89 0.09 0.18
CA LEU A 109 13.81 -0.82 1.32
C LEU A 109 14.76 -2.02 1.16
N PHE A 110 14.87 -2.56 -0.06
CA PHE A 110 15.77 -3.66 -0.39
C PHE A 110 17.21 -3.21 -0.72
N ASP A 111 17.52 -1.92 -0.60
CA ASP A 111 18.80 -1.33 -1.06
C ASP A 111 19.16 -1.73 -2.50
N ALA A 112 18.14 -1.85 -3.36
CA ALA A 112 18.29 -2.38 -4.70
C ALA A 112 18.97 -1.39 -5.64
N ILE A 113 18.85 -0.08 -5.42
CA ILE A 113 19.63 0.95 -6.13
C ILE A 113 20.57 1.64 -5.14
N LYS A 114 21.86 1.32 -5.21
CA LYS A 114 22.88 1.83 -4.28
C LYS A 114 23.93 2.67 -4.99
N LYS A 115 24.39 3.72 -4.30
CA LYS A 115 25.45 4.59 -4.80
C LYS A 115 26.81 3.92 -4.60
N ARG A 116 27.64 3.93 -5.65
CA ARG A 116 29.00 3.40 -5.65
C ARG A 116 30.02 4.49 -5.29
N ALA A 117 31.25 4.07 -4.95
CA ALA A 117 32.32 4.97 -4.53
C ALA A 117 32.79 5.93 -5.64
N ASP A 118 32.66 5.54 -6.91
CA ASP A 118 32.96 6.35 -8.10
C ASP A 118 31.84 7.36 -8.45
N GLY A 119 30.74 7.35 -7.70
CA GLY A 119 29.60 8.24 -7.91
C GLY A 119 28.57 7.74 -8.93
N THR A 120 28.74 6.54 -9.50
CA THR A 120 27.68 5.84 -10.25
C THR A 120 26.74 5.11 -9.30
N PHE A 121 25.72 4.45 -9.83
CA PHE A 121 24.83 3.58 -9.08
C PHE A 121 24.94 2.13 -9.54
N GLU A 122 24.47 1.19 -8.73
CA GLU A 122 24.31 -0.22 -9.05
C GLU A 122 22.87 -0.64 -8.73
N MET A 123 22.20 -1.30 -9.68
CA MET A 123 20.92 -1.99 -9.48
C MET A 123 21.19 -3.47 -9.16
N ASP A 124 20.87 -3.90 -7.95
CA ASP A 124 21.03 -5.26 -7.42
C ASP A 124 19.74 -5.67 -6.69
N LEU A 125 18.67 -5.90 -7.45
CA LEU A 125 17.51 -6.63 -6.97
C LEU A 125 17.74 -8.11 -7.32
N SER A 126 17.78 -9.01 -6.33
CA SER A 126 18.01 -10.45 -6.51
C SER A 126 16.82 -11.16 -7.19
N PHE A 127 16.41 -10.67 -8.36
CA PHE A 127 15.25 -11.05 -9.15
C PHE A 127 15.62 -11.00 -10.64
N PRO A 128 14.97 -11.78 -11.55
CA PRO A 128 15.34 -11.77 -12.96
C PRO A 128 15.22 -10.38 -13.57
N THR A 129 16.30 -9.89 -14.20
CA THR A 129 16.43 -8.48 -14.59
C THR A 129 15.47 -8.03 -15.67
N ASP A 130 14.96 -8.98 -16.46
CA ASP A 130 14.01 -8.77 -17.56
C ASP A 130 12.61 -9.30 -17.26
N SER A 131 12.33 -9.74 -16.03
CA SER A 131 10.97 -10.13 -15.62
C SER A 131 10.21 -8.93 -15.04
N PRO A 132 8.94 -8.71 -15.46
CA PRO A 132 8.17 -7.56 -14.99
C PRO A 132 7.65 -7.76 -13.57
N ILE A 133 7.69 -6.69 -12.79
CA ILE A 133 7.11 -6.62 -11.44
C ILE A 133 5.89 -5.70 -11.48
N PRO A 134 4.68 -6.17 -11.12
CA PRO A 134 3.53 -5.29 -10.97
C PRO A 134 3.80 -4.31 -9.83
N SER A 135 3.74 -3.01 -10.12
CA SER A 135 4.24 -1.99 -9.20
C SER A 135 3.35 -0.74 -9.15
N LEU A 136 3.37 -0.04 -8.01
CA LEU A 136 2.64 1.21 -7.79
C LEU A 136 3.28 2.08 -6.70
N SER A 137 2.88 3.36 -6.59
CA SER A 137 3.31 4.25 -5.50
C SER A 137 2.44 4.05 -4.27
N ALA A 138 3.04 3.89 -3.08
CA ALA A 138 2.28 3.78 -1.83
C ALA A 138 1.41 5.02 -1.56
N SER A 139 1.86 6.19 -2.03
CA SER A 139 1.12 7.46 -1.95
C SER A 139 -0.20 7.44 -2.72
N ASP A 140 -0.35 6.59 -3.73
CA ASP A 140 -1.55 6.50 -4.56
C ASP A 140 -2.68 5.69 -3.89
N VAL A 141 -2.36 4.87 -2.89
CA VAL A 141 -3.33 4.01 -2.20
C VAL A 141 -4.50 4.83 -1.66
N GLY A 142 -4.24 6.00 -1.09
CA GLY A 142 -5.28 6.91 -0.61
C GLY A 142 -6.24 7.38 -1.72
N GLY A 143 -5.73 7.61 -2.93
CA GLY A 143 -6.55 7.98 -4.09
C GLY A 143 -7.49 6.86 -4.54
N PHE A 144 -7.01 5.63 -4.55
CA PHE A 144 -7.82 4.44 -4.87
C PHE A 144 -8.89 4.17 -3.81
N VAL A 145 -8.52 4.26 -2.53
CA VAL A 145 -9.45 4.12 -1.40
C VAL A 145 -10.52 5.20 -1.45
N LEU A 146 -10.14 6.45 -1.75
CA LEU A 146 -11.09 7.55 -1.91
C LEU A 146 -12.07 7.28 -3.05
N ALA A 147 -11.62 6.74 -4.18
CA ALA A 147 -12.49 6.35 -5.28
C ALA A 147 -13.52 5.28 -4.87
N ALA A 148 -13.16 4.36 -3.97
CA ALA A 148 -14.11 3.40 -3.41
C ALA A 148 -15.21 4.09 -2.61
N PHE A 149 -14.85 5.00 -1.70
CA PHE A 149 -15.81 5.71 -0.85
C PHE A 149 -16.68 6.74 -1.60
N LEU A 150 -16.19 7.33 -2.69
CA LEU A 150 -16.95 8.29 -3.48
C LEU A 150 -18.00 7.64 -4.40
N ASP A 151 -17.83 6.35 -4.73
CA ASP A 151 -18.77 5.60 -5.57
C ASP A 151 -19.10 4.22 -4.96
N PRO A 152 -19.77 4.19 -3.79
CA PRO A 152 -20.08 2.93 -3.11
C PRO A 152 -21.01 2.03 -3.93
N ALA A 153 -21.84 2.61 -4.80
CA ALA A 153 -22.72 1.86 -5.71
C ALA A 153 -21.92 0.99 -6.69
N LYS A 154 -20.76 1.47 -7.13
CA LYS A 154 -19.82 0.70 -7.95
C LYS A 154 -18.98 -0.26 -7.13
N TRP A 155 -18.48 0.15 -5.96
CA TRP A 155 -17.38 -0.55 -5.30
C TRP A 155 -17.78 -1.51 -4.18
N VAL A 156 -18.93 -1.32 -3.53
CA VAL A 156 -19.40 -2.27 -2.52
C VAL A 156 -19.65 -3.63 -3.20
N GLY A 157 -19.07 -4.68 -2.65
CA GLY A 157 -19.13 -6.02 -3.23
C GLY A 157 -18.06 -6.32 -4.29
N GLN A 158 -17.23 -5.34 -4.66
CA GLN A 158 -16.17 -5.52 -5.66
C GLN A 158 -14.76 -5.66 -5.07
N ASP A 159 -13.87 -6.15 -5.91
CA ASP A 159 -12.43 -6.21 -5.65
C ASP A 159 -11.71 -5.18 -6.54
N MET A 160 -10.70 -4.51 -5.99
CA MET A 160 -9.88 -3.54 -6.69
C MET A 160 -8.44 -4.07 -6.75
N ARG A 161 -8.04 -4.57 -7.92
CA ARG A 161 -6.70 -5.12 -8.16
C ARG A 161 -5.83 -4.07 -8.84
N LEU A 162 -4.92 -3.48 -8.07
CA LEU A 162 -4.20 -2.26 -8.42
C LEU A 162 -2.78 -2.55 -8.83
N CYS A 163 -2.40 -2.05 -10.00
CA CYS A 163 -1.03 -2.03 -10.52
C CYS A 163 -0.94 -0.80 -11.42
N THR A 164 0.06 0.06 -11.23
CA THR A 164 0.26 1.24 -12.07
C THR A 164 1.13 0.90 -13.27
N GLU A 165 2.16 0.08 -13.09
CA GLU A 165 3.09 -0.34 -14.15
C GLU A 165 3.54 -1.79 -13.92
N PHE A 166 3.71 -2.54 -15.00
CA PHE A 166 4.54 -3.73 -15.00
C PHE A 166 5.94 -3.28 -15.43
N ILE A 167 6.90 -3.34 -14.51
CA ILE A 167 8.22 -2.75 -14.71
C ILE A 167 9.31 -3.72 -14.26
N THR A 168 10.31 -3.93 -15.11
CA THR A 168 11.45 -4.83 -14.86
C THR A 168 12.54 -4.14 -14.03
N PRO A 169 13.40 -4.89 -13.31
CA PRO A 169 14.58 -4.30 -12.66
C PRO A 169 15.46 -3.48 -13.60
N ARG A 170 15.59 -3.90 -14.87
CA ARG A 170 16.31 -3.14 -15.90
C ARG A 170 15.64 -1.80 -16.22
N GLU A 171 14.32 -1.78 -16.38
CA GLU A 171 13.56 -0.55 -16.63
C GLU A 171 13.59 0.39 -15.42
N TYR A 172 13.51 -0.14 -14.20
CA TYR A 172 13.73 0.61 -12.96
C TYR A 172 15.06 1.37 -13.00
N ALA A 173 16.14 0.65 -13.31
CA ALA A 173 17.49 1.20 -13.42
C ALA A 173 17.61 2.23 -14.56
N THR A 174 17.06 1.92 -15.74
CA THR A 174 17.11 2.78 -16.92
C THR A 174 16.42 4.13 -16.64
N ILE A 175 15.21 4.09 -16.08
CA ILE A 175 14.46 5.31 -15.73
C ILE A 175 15.18 6.10 -14.63
N PHE A 176 15.77 5.41 -13.65
CA PHE A 176 16.55 6.07 -12.60
C PHE A 176 17.80 6.77 -13.18
N GLU A 177 18.53 6.12 -14.09
CA GLU A 177 19.66 6.72 -14.81
C GLU A 177 19.24 7.97 -15.58
N GLU A 178 18.17 7.88 -16.37
CA GLU A 178 17.63 9.01 -17.15
C GLU A 178 17.27 10.22 -16.27
N VAL A 179 16.60 9.98 -15.13
CA VAL A 179 16.13 11.06 -14.25
C VAL A 179 17.28 11.62 -13.40
N SER A 180 18.18 10.78 -12.92
CA SER A 180 19.31 11.19 -12.07
C SER A 180 20.47 11.80 -12.86
N GLY A 181 20.58 11.48 -14.16
CA GLY A 181 21.74 11.81 -14.99
C GLY A 181 23.02 11.10 -14.55
N LYS A 182 22.91 10.01 -13.77
CA LYS A 182 24.03 9.24 -13.24
C LYS A 182 23.96 7.80 -13.76
N PRO A 183 25.07 7.26 -14.30
CA PRO A 183 25.08 5.88 -14.79
C PRO A 183 24.66 4.88 -13.72
N VAL A 184 23.86 3.88 -14.09
CA VAL A 184 23.39 2.78 -13.24
C VAL A 184 23.86 1.46 -13.85
N HIS A 185 24.73 0.74 -13.14
CA HIS A 185 25.13 -0.60 -13.55
C HIS A 185 24.10 -1.63 -13.07
N VAL A 186 23.47 -2.38 -13.97
CA VAL A 186 22.54 -3.46 -13.62
C VAL A 186 23.32 -4.74 -13.39
N LYS A 187 23.15 -5.35 -12.21
CA LYS A 187 23.66 -6.70 -11.94
C LYS A 187 22.71 -7.72 -12.55
N GLU A 188 23.16 -8.34 -13.63
CA GLU A 188 22.34 -9.27 -14.40
C GLU A 188 22.00 -10.55 -13.64
N ILE A 189 20.73 -10.93 -13.67
CA ILE A 189 20.21 -12.19 -13.13
C ILE A 189 19.26 -12.76 -14.17
N SER A 190 19.57 -13.93 -14.70
CA SER A 190 18.67 -14.67 -15.59
C SER A 190 17.55 -15.33 -14.78
N LEU A 191 16.44 -15.67 -15.45
CA LEU A 191 15.38 -16.46 -14.81
C LEU A 191 15.93 -17.79 -14.27
N ASP A 192 16.75 -18.48 -15.06
CA ASP A 192 17.34 -19.76 -14.66
C ASP A 192 18.24 -19.63 -13.42
N ASP A 193 19.01 -18.54 -13.31
CA ASP A 193 19.87 -18.33 -12.14
C ASP A 193 19.06 -17.97 -10.91
N PHE A 194 18.02 -17.13 -11.05
CA PHE A 194 17.07 -16.88 -9.97
C PHE A 194 16.46 -18.19 -9.46
N MET A 195 15.98 -19.06 -10.35
CA MET A 195 15.38 -20.34 -9.94
C MET A 195 16.36 -21.25 -9.18
N LYS A 196 17.68 -21.10 -9.37
CA LYS A 196 18.72 -21.84 -8.63
C LYS A 196 19.08 -21.22 -7.28
N MET A 197 18.67 -19.97 -7.00
CA MET A 197 18.99 -19.28 -5.75
C MET A 197 18.24 -19.86 -4.54
N ASP A 198 17.16 -20.62 -4.78
CA ASP A 198 16.45 -21.45 -3.79
C ASP A 198 16.16 -20.71 -2.48
N GLY A 199 15.51 -19.55 -2.57
CA GLY A 199 15.15 -18.73 -1.41
C GLY A 199 16.15 -17.63 -1.08
N SER A 200 17.45 -17.83 -1.32
CA SER A 200 18.48 -16.85 -0.97
C SER A 200 18.45 -15.62 -1.91
N PRO A 201 18.64 -14.37 -1.43
CA PRO A 201 18.91 -13.96 -0.05
C PRO A 201 17.64 -13.63 0.76
N TYR A 202 16.46 -13.98 0.26
CA TYR A 202 15.19 -13.52 0.79
C TYR A 202 14.61 -14.44 1.87
N PRO A 203 13.85 -13.88 2.84
CA PRO A 203 12.96 -14.68 3.67
C PRO A 203 11.94 -15.45 2.81
N PRO A 204 11.43 -16.61 3.26
CA PRO A 204 10.49 -17.44 2.49
C PRO A 204 9.26 -16.69 1.97
N GLU A 205 8.76 -15.70 2.70
CA GLU A 205 7.57 -14.93 2.36
C GLU A 205 7.85 -13.95 1.22
N VAL A 206 8.99 -13.25 1.28
CA VAL A 206 9.46 -12.39 0.18
C VAL A 206 9.78 -13.22 -1.06
N TRP A 207 10.41 -14.39 -0.88
CA TRP A 207 10.70 -15.34 -1.95
C TRP A 207 9.41 -15.81 -2.65
N SER A 208 8.38 -16.14 -1.87
CA SER A 208 7.08 -16.57 -2.37
C SER A 208 6.39 -15.48 -3.20
N VAL A 209 6.46 -14.22 -2.75
CA VAL A 209 5.93 -13.06 -3.50
C VAL A 209 6.70 -12.86 -4.81
N PHE A 210 8.03 -13.00 -4.79
CA PHE A 210 8.84 -12.85 -6.01
C PHE A 210 8.56 -13.97 -7.01
N HIS A 211 8.39 -15.20 -6.54
CA HIS A 211 7.91 -16.30 -7.38
C HIS A 211 6.51 -16.03 -7.95
N TRP A 212 5.61 -15.45 -7.14
CA TRP A 212 4.27 -15.09 -7.59
C TRP A 212 4.29 -14.03 -8.69
N PHE A 213 5.22 -13.06 -8.67
CA PHE A 213 5.39 -12.10 -9.77
C PHE A 213 5.69 -12.79 -11.12
N LEU A 214 6.38 -13.93 -11.10
CA LEU A 214 6.71 -14.71 -12.30
C LEU A 214 5.52 -15.51 -12.85
N ASP A 215 4.45 -15.73 -12.05
CA ASP A 215 3.24 -16.37 -12.55
C ASP A 215 2.35 -15.36 -13.30
N THR A 216 2.55 -15.31 -14.62
CA THR A 216 1.78 -14.44 -15.53
C THR A 216 0.27 -14.67 -15.47
N ARG A 217 -0.20 -15.88 -15.12
CA ARG A 217 -1.65 -16.12 -14.96
C ARG A 217 -2.14 -15.44 -13.70
N ALA A 218 -1.40 -15.56 -12.60
CA ALA A 218 -1.76 -14.95 -11.34
C ALA A 218 -1.66 -13.41 -11.37
N THR A 219 -0.72 -12.84 -12.12
CA THR A 219 -0.55 -11.38 -12.23
C THR A 219 -1.39 -10.73 -13.34
N SER A 220 -1.93 -11.50 -14.29
CA SER A 220 -2.80 -10.98 -15.37
C SER A 220 -4.10 -10.30 -14.89
N VAL A 221 -4.49 -10.53 -13.64
CA VAL A 221 -5.67 -9.91 -13.02
C VAL A 221 -5.47 -8.44 -12.66
N PHE A 222 -4.22 -7.94 -12.72
CA PHE A 222 -3.89 -6.54 -12.49
C PHE A 222 -3.79 -5.77 -13.81
N SER A 223 -4.18 -4.49 -13.80
CA SER A 223 -4.23 -3.69 -15.02
C SER A 223 -3.83 -2.23 -14.79
N PRO A 224 -2.69 -1.77 -15.38
CA PRO A 224 -2.31 -0.36 -15.47
C PRO A 224 -3.40 0.55 -16.02
N LYS A 225 -4.15 0.06 -17.00
CA LYS A 225 -5.27 0.79 -17.60
C LYS A 225 -6.40 0.98 -16.58
N PHE A 226 -6.76 -0.08 -15.87
CA PHE A 226 -7.79 -0.01 -14.83
C PHE A 226 -7.37 0.94 -13.70
N ALA A 227 -6.13 0.84 -13.22
CA ALA A 227 -5.62 1.78 -12.22
C ALA A 227 -5.72 3.24 -12.71
N ALA A 228 -5.50 3.48 -14.01
CA ALA A 228 -5.69 4.80 -14.62
C ALA A 228 -7.13 5.30 -14.58
N GLU A 229 -8.09 4.41 -14.83
CA GLU A 229 -9.51 4.73 -14.81
C GLU A 229 -9.99 5.03 -13.38
N VAL A 230 -9.45 4.34 -12.38
CA VAL A 230 -9.81 4.55 -10.96
C VAL A 230 -9.15 5.81 -10.40
N PHE A 231 -7.85 5.98 -10.62
CA PHE A 231 -7.09 7.13 -10.13
C PHE A 231 -6.14 7.66 -11.22
N PRO A 232 -6.61 8.61 -12.06
CA PRO A 232 -5.81 9.15 -13.16
C PRO A 232 -4.51 9.84 -12.71
N ALA A 233 -4.48 10.37 -11.49
CA ALA A 233 -3.33 11.08 -10.93
C ALA A 233 -2.26 10.17 -10.32
N ARG A 234 -2.42 8.83 -10.40
CA ARG A 234 -1.43 7.86 -9.94
C ARG A 234 -0.05 8.12 -10.54
N GLU A 235 0.97 7.85 -9.75
CA GLU A 235 2.37 8.09 -10.10
C GLU A 235 2.96 6.89 -10.83
N THR A 236 3.70 7.15 -11.90
CA THR A 236 4.60 6.15 -12.49
C THR A 236 5.94 6.17 -11.77
N TRP A 237 6.78 5.14 -11.96
CA TRP A 237 8.13 5.10 -11.40
C TRP A 237 8.95 6.35 -11.77
N ARG A 238 8.85 6.83 -13.01
CA ARG A 238 9.53 8.06 -13.44
C ARG A 238 9.11 9.28 -12.60
N HIS A 239 7.81 9.45 -12.36
CA HIS A 239 7.32 10.55 -11.52
C HIS A 239 7.79 10.39 -10.07
N TYR A 240 7.72 9.17 -9.53
CA TYR A 240 8.21 8.85 -8.19
C TYR A 240 9.68 9.24 -8.03
N VAL A 241 10.55 8.84 -8.96
CA VAL A 241 11.99 9.17 -8.93
C VAL A 241 12.22 10.68 -9.04
N ILE A 242 11.50 11.39 -9.92
CA ILE A 242 11.61 12.85 -10.04
C ILE A 242 11.32 13.56 -8.71
N GLN A 243 10.30 13.10 -7.98
CA GLN A 243 9.93 13.69 -6.69
C GLN A 243 10.94 13.36 -5.59
N HIS A 244 11.41 12.11 -5.53
CA HIS A 244 12.24 11.62 -4.42
C HIS A 244 13.76 11.85 -4.62
N LEU A 245 14.22 12.13 -5.86
CA LEU A 245 15.60 12.56 -6.13
C LEU A 245 15.79 14.08 -6.08
N ARG A 246 14.71 14.87 -6.07
CA ARG A 246 14.81 16.30 -5.78
C ARG A 246 14.99 16.49 -4.28
N PRO A 247 15.84 17.43 -3.82
CA PRO A 247 15.91 17.76 -2.40
C PRO A 247 14.50 18.12 -1.90
N ASN A 248 14.04 17.41 -0.87
CA ASN A 248 12.69 17.46 -0.28
C ASN A 248 12.01 18.81 -0.47
N THR A 249 11.09 18.89 -1.42
CA THR A 249 10.08 19.95 -1.39
C THR A 249 8.93 19.37 -0.59
N PRO A 250 8.59 19.91 0.60
CA PRO A 250 7.47 19.39 1.37
C PRO A 250 6.21 19.37 0.50
N SER A 251 5.45 18.28 0.57
CA SER A 251 4.17 18.16 -0.11
C SER A 251 3.31 19.38 0.24
N PRO A 252 2.70 20.06 -0.75
CA PRO A 252 1.80 21.14 -0.45
C PRO A 252 0.67 20.61 0.43
N PRO A 253 0.25 21.33 1.48
CA PRO A 253 -0.85 20.91 2.34
C PRO A 253 -2.09 20.65 1.48
N LEU A 254 -2.80 19.57 1.80
CA LEU A 254 -4.03 19.17 1.14
C LEU A 254 -5.05 20.32 1.20
N VAL A 255 -5.19 21.07 0.10
CA VAL A 255 -6.19 22.15 0.01
C VAL A 255 -7.53 21.52 -0.33
N VAL A 256 -8.37 21.30 0.69
CA VAL A 256 -9.77 20.88 0.51
C VAL A 256 -10.52 22.04 -0.15
N LYS A 257 -10.78 21.93 -1.45
CA LYS A 257 -11.45 22.99 -2.25
C LYS A 257 -12.97 23.03 -2.08
N HIS A 258 -13.56 22.08 -1.34
CA HIS A 258 -15.00 22.02 -1.10
C HIS A 258 -15.30 21.67 0.35
N GLU A 259 -15.84 22.64 1.10
CA GLU A 259 -16.52 22.38 2.37
C GLU A 259 -17.89 21.78 2.06
N TYR A 260 -18.11 20.52 2.45
CA TYR A 260 -19.43 19.93 2.44
C TYR A 260 -20.18 20.41 3.69
N LYS A 261 -21.26 21.17 3.49
CA LYS A 261 -22.17 21.55 4.57
C LYS A 261 -23.01 20.34 4.96
N PHE A 262 -22.76 19.80 6.14
CA PHE A 262 -23.67 18.83 6.76
C PHE A 262 -24.90 19.59 7.27
N PHE A 263 -26.08 19.20 6.81
CA PHE A 263 -27.35 19.74 7.28
C PHE A 263 -27.53 19.35 8.76
N ASN A 264 -27.56 20.34 9.65
CA ASN A 264 -28.08 20.15 11.00
C ASN A 264 -29.61 20.18 10.90
N GLY A 265 -30.24 19.02 11.09
CA GLY A 265 -31.69 18.92 11.26
C GLY A 265 -32.09 19.47 12.63
N GLU A 266 -33.19 20.22 12.61
CA GLU A 266 -33.95 20.71 13.78
C GLU A 266 -34.53 19.57 14.63
#